data_AF-A0A7K4I508-F1
#
_entry.id   AF-A0A7K4I508-F1
#
_cell.length_a   1.000
_cell.length_b   1.000
_cell.length_c   1.000
_cell.angle_alpha   90.00
_cell.angle_beta   90.00
_cell.angle_gamma   90.00
#
_symmetry.space_group_name_H-M   'P 1'
#
loop_
_entity.id
_entity.type
_entity.pdbx_description
1 polymer ?
#
loop_
_entity_poly.entity_id
_entity_poly.type
_entity_poly.pdbx_seq_one_letter_code
_entity_poly.pdbx_strand_id
1 'polypeptide(L)' 'MVSLIAPAYNEERNISRCLESLFKCAENYPGPCEIIVVDDGSNDCTYEVAWATIE' A
#
# COMPACT_ATOMS: atom_id res chain seq x y z
N MET A 1 -12.24 13.13 4.52
CA MET A 1 -10.88 12.69 4.13
C MET A 1 -10.54 11.48 4.96
N VAL A 2 -10.00 10.43 4.36
CA VAL A 2 -9.60 9.19 5.04
C VAL A 2 -8.15 8.88 4.71
N SER A 3 -7.36 8.52 5.73
CA SER A 3 -5.96 8.09 5.57
C SER A 3 -5.88 6.59 5.79
N LEU A 4 -5.46 5.85 4.77
CA LEU A 4 -5.27 4.40 4.79
C LEU A 4 -3.79 4.11 5.06
N ILE A 5 -3.45 3.72 6.29
CA ILE A 5 -2.06 3.47 6.69
C ILE A 5 -1.78 1.96 6.62
N ALA A 6 -0.78 1.57 5.83
CA ALA A 6 -0.35 0.19 5.62
C ALA A 6 1.09 0.01 6.13
N PRO A 7 1.30 -0.39 7.39
CA PRO A 7 2.60 -0.84 7.85
C PRO A 7 2.95 -2.16 7.16
N ALA A 8 4.19 -2.30 6.71
CA ALA A 8 4.67 -3.47 5.99
C ALA A 8 6.04 -3.92 6.54
N TYR A 9 6.21 -5.22 6.70
CA TYR A 9 7.48 -5.85 7.05
C TYR A 9 7.56 -7.24 6.40
N ASN A 10 8.48 -7.40 5.46
CA ASN A 10 8.67 -8.63 4.67
C ASN A 10 7.39 -9.11 3.96
N GLU A 11 6.72 -8.20 3.27
CA GLU A 11 5.47 -8.42 2.52
C GLU A 11 5.67 -8.44 1.00
N GLU A 12 6.88 -8.78 0.48
CA GLU A 12 7.18 -8.78 -0.97
C GLU A 12 6.12 -9.52 -1.81
N ARG A 13 5.48 -10.55 -1.24
CA ARG A 13 4.52 -11.43 -1.93
C ARG A 13 3.07 -10.94 -1.85
N ASN A 14 2.78 -10.02 -0.95
CA ASN A 14 1.41 -9.60 -0.64
C ASN A 14 1.16 -8.11 -0.86
N ILE A 15 2.21 -7.28 -0.76
CA ILE A 15 2.06 -5.83 -0.70
C ILE A 15 1.37 -5.28 -1.95
N SER A 16 1.70 -5.80 -3.14
CA SER A 16 1.06 -5.39 -4.40
C SER A 16 -0.46 -5.63 -4.39
N ARG A 17 -0.90 -6.86 -4.05
CA ARG A 17 -2.34 -7.19 -3.93
C ARG A 17 -3.05 -6.33 -2.87
N CYS A 18 -2.37 -6.02 -1.77
CA CYS A 18 -2.89 -5.15 -0.72
C CYS A 18 -3.16 -3.75 -1.26
N LEU A 19 -2.16 -3.14 -1.91
CA LEU A 19 -2.26 -1.80 -2.48
C LEU A 19 -3.35 -1.72 -3.56
N GLU A 20 -3.42 -2.69 -4.48
CA GLU A 20 -4.49 -2.77 -5.47
C GLU A 20 -5.89 -2.78 -4.84
N SER A 21 -6.05 -3.49 -3.71
CA SER A 21 -7.31 -3.55 -2.99
C SER A 21 -7.63 -2.23 -2.30
N LEU A 22 -6.63 -1.56 -1.72
CA LEU A 22 -6.78 -0.23 -1.12
C LEU A 22 -7.16 0.83 -2.15
N PHE A 23 -6.55 0.81 -3.35
CA PHE A 23 -6.94 1.69 -4.45
C PHE A 23 -8.40 1.47 -4.85
N LYS A 24 -8.81 0.21 -5.05
CA LYS A 24 -10.23 -0.11 -5.33
C LYS A 24 -11.17 0.37 -4.23
N CYS A 25 -10.78 0.23 -2.95
CA CYS A 25 -11.57 0.75 -1.84
C CYS A 25 -11.65 2.28 -1.86
N ALA A 26 -10.53 2.97 -2.15
CA ALA A 26 -10.47 4.42 -2.22
C ALA A 26 -11.34 4.98 -3.37
N GLU A 27 -11.36 4.32 -4.54
CA GLU A 27 -12.23 4.68 -5.67
C GLU A 27 -13.72 4.62 -5.31
N ASN A 28 -14.11 3.72 -4.41
CA ASN A 28 -15.50 3.55 -3.98
C ASN A 28 -15.90 4.45 -2.79
N TYR A 29 -14.96 5.24 -2.25
CA TYR A 29 -15.24 6.17 -1.16
C TYR A 29 -15.51 7.59 -1.71
N PRO A 30 -16.61 8.26 -1.31
CA PRO A 30 -17.03 9.53 -1.91
C PRO A 30 -16.15 10.74 -1.54
N GLY A 31 -15.18 10.58 -0.65
CA GLY A 31 -14.32 11.67 -0.19
C GLY A 31 -12.85 11.48 -0.59
N PRO A 32 -12.00 12.48 -0.31
CA PRO A 32 -10.56 12.36 -0.58
C PRO A 32 -9.94 11.27 0.31
N CYS A 33 -9.04 10.50 -0.30
CA CYS A 33 -8.26 9.45 0.35
C CYS A 33 -6.76 9.66 0.13
N GLU A 34 -5.96 9.27 1.11
CA GLU A 34 -4.52 9.05 0.95
C GLU A 34 -4.16 7.65 1.40
N ILE A 35 -3.15 7.05 0.77
CA ILE A 35 -2.58 5.75 1.15
C ILE A 35 -1.14 6.00 1.57
N ILE A 36 -0.80 5.59 2.80
CA ILE A 36 0.53 5.77 3.38
C ILE A 36 1.09 4.38 3.68
N VAL A 37 2.11 3.99 2.94
CA VAL A 37 2.86 2.75 3.16
C VAL A 37 4.04 3.05 4.06
N VAL A 38 4.19 2.30 5.15
CA VAL A 38 5.30 2.45 6.10
C VAL A 38 6.07 1.14 6.12
N ASP A 39 7.23 1.11 5.46
CA ASP A 39 8.14 -0.04 5.54
C ASP A 39 8.90 0.00 6.87
N ASP A 40 8.77 -1.06 7.67
CA ASP A 40 9.39 -1.19 9.00
C ASP A 40 10.78 -1.86 8.93
N GLY A 41 11.58 -1.46 7.93
CA GLY A 41 12.92 -1.99 7.71
C GLY A 41 12.92 -3.43 7.21
N SER A 42 12.15 -3.70 6.16
CA SER A 42 12.11 -5.03 5.54
C SER A 42 13.50 -5.45 5.03
N ASN A 43 13.75 -6.77 5.05
CA ASN A 43 14.98 -7.37 4.51
C ASN A 43 14.74 -8.11 3.18
N ASP A 44 13.56 -7.93 2.58
CA ASP A 44 13.16 -8.43 1.28
C ASP A 44 12.80 -7.26 0.35
N CYS A 45 12.21 -7.55 -0.82
CA CYS A 45 11.87 -6.52 -1.80
C CYS A 45 10.53 -5.77 -1.52
N THR A 46 10.07 -5.70 -0.26
CA THR A 46 8.76 -5.09 0.07
C THR A 46 8.62 -3.67 -0.47
N TYR A 47 9.63 -2.82 -0.24
CA TYR A 47 9.61 -1.43 -0.69
C TYR A 47 9.56 -1.32 -2.22
N GLU A 48 10.40 -2.08 -2.92
CA GLU A 48 10.49 -2.08 -4.38
C GLU A 48 9.19 -2.57 -5.01
N VAL A 49 8.59 -3.62 -4.46
CA VAL A 49 7.30 -4.14 -4.95
C VAL A 49 6.17 -3.15 -4.66
N ALA A 50 6.17 -2.49 -3.50
CA ALA A 50 5.21 -1.44 -3.19
C ALA A 50 5.33 -0.26 -4.17
N TRP A 51 6.55 0.20 -4.45
CA TRP A 51 6.84 1.27 -5.39
C TRP A 51 6.42 0.91 -6.82
N ALA A 52 6.75 -0.29 -7.29
CA ALA A 52 6.37 -0.74 -8.62
C ALA A 52 4.84 -0.90 -8.81
N THR A 53 4.07 -0.98 -7.73
CA THR A 53 2.59 -1.06 -7.80
C THR A 53 1.93 0.31 -8.05
N ILE A 54 2.65 1.41 -7.79
CA ILE A 54 2.12 2.79 -7.92
C ILE A 54 2.59 3.52 -9.19
N GLU A 55 3.58 2.98 -9.91
CA GLU A 55 3.97 3.44 -11.27
C GLU A 55 3.03 2.91 -12.36
#